data_AF-Q1KS34-F1
#
_entry.id   AF-Q1KS34-F1
#
_cell.length_a   1.000
_cell.length_b   1.000
_cell.length_c   1.000
_cell.angle_alpha   90.00
_cell.angle_beta   90.00
_cell.angle_gamma   90.00
#
_symmetry.space_group_name_H-M   'P 1'
#
loop_
_entity.id
_entity.type
_entity.pdbx_description
1 polymer ?
#
loop_
_entity_poly.entity_id
_entity_poly.type
_entity_poly.pdbx_seq_one_letter_code
_entity_poly.pdbx_strand_id
1 'polypeptide(L)'
;LKDLQKGYKNQVATLKTEYREKLGALLLNEKAPAAIIHRRTAEIVVHEGLLFDQETIERIEQEDLVDLLMPNCEMYEVLKGLLSDYETALQRLEINYKTEVEHIREGDADLDHGVIRQVKVYVASKRKLQVGDKMAGRHGNKGVVSKIVPEADMPYLSNGETVQMILNPLGVPSRMNLGQVLETHLGYAAKTAGIYVKTPVFEGFPEQRIWDMMIEQGLPEDGKSFLYD
;
A
#
# COMPACT_ATOMS: atom_id res chain seq x y z
N LEU A 1 -24.61 -6.96 -8.22
CA LEU A 1 -25.70 -6.77 -7.23
C LEU A 1 -25.59 -7.71 -6.04
N LYS A 2 -25.62 -9.04 -6.19
CA LYS A 2 -25.49 -9.97 -5.04
C LYS A 2 -24.15 -9.81 -4.30
N ASP A 3 -23.05 -9.69 -5.03
CA ASP A 3 -21.73 -9.50 -4.42
C ASP A 3 -21.60 -8.14 -3.73
N LEU A 4 -22.16 -7.09 -4.33
CA LEU A 4 -22.23 -5.75 -3.74
C LEU A 4 -23.03 -5.75 -2.43
N GLN A 5 -24.20 -6.39 -2.42
CA GLN A 5 -25.03 -6.53 -1.21
C GLN A 5 -24.29 -7.32 -0.12
N LYS A 6 -23.54 -8.37 -0.50
CA LYS A 6 -22.71 -9.13 0.43
C LYS A 6 -21.56 -8.28 0.98
N GLY A 7 -20.90 -7.50 0.13
CA GLY A 7 -19.85 -6.55 0.53
C GLY A 7 -20.35 -5.52 1.53
N TYR A 8 -21.49 -4.88 1.24
CA TYR A 8 -22.16 -3.94 2.14
C TYR A 8 -22.49 -4.58 3.50
N LYS A 9 -23.12 -5.76 3.51
CA LYS A 9 -23.43 -6.47 4.77
C LYS A 9 -22.17 -6.78 5.59
N ASN A 10 -21.08 -7.16 4.94
CA ASN A 10 -19.81 -7.42 5.61
C ASN A 10 -19.24 -6.13 6.22
N GLN A 11 -19.24 -5.03 5.48
CA GLN A 11 -18.75 -3.73 5.97
C GLN A 11 -19.59 -3.20 7.14
N VAL A 12 -20.92 -3.32 7.09
CA VAL A 12 -21.80 -2.99 8.23
C VAL A 12 -21.46 -3.86 9.44
N ALA A 13 -21.26 -5.16 9.25
CA ALA A 13 -20.91 -6.06 10.35
C ALA A 13 -19.53 -5.73 10.97
N THR A 14 -18.53 -5.41 10.15
CA THR A 14 -17.21 -4.95 10.63
C THR A 14 -17.36 -3.66 11.43
N LEU A 15 -18.06 -2.66 10.88
CA LEU A 15 -18.26 -1.38 11.54
C LEU A 15 -19.01 -1.54 12.88
N LYS A 16 -20.04 -2.39 12.91
CA LYS A 16 -20.79 -2.71 14.13
C LYS A 16 -19.91 -3.39 15.19
N THR A 17 -19.00 -4.26 14.76
CA THR A 17 -18.05 -4.94 15.66
C THR A 17 -17.05 -3.94 16.24
N GLU A 18 -16.44 -3.08 15.41
CA GLU A 18 -15.52 -2.03 15.87
C GLU A 18 -16.20 -1.04 16.82
N TYR A 19 -17.45 -0.68 16.53
CA TYR A 19 -18.26 0.18 17.38
C TYR A 19 -18.51 -0.47 18.75
N ARG A 20 -18.90 -1.75 18.78
CA ARG A 20 -19.13 -2.51 20.01
C ARG A 20 -17.86 -2.65 20.85
N GLU A 21 -16.71 -2.89 20.23
CA GLU A 21 -15.42 -2.95 20.92
C GLU A 21 -15.06 -1.60 21.57
N LYS A 22 -15.26 -0.48 20.86
CA LYS A 22 -15.00 0.86 21.41
C LYS A 22 -15.97 1.22 22.53
N LEU A 23 -17.26 0.87 22.41
CA LEU A 23 -18.23 1.03 23.50
C LEU A 23 -17.86 0.21 24.72
N GLY A 24 -17.48 -1.06 24.52
CA GLY A 24 -17.03 -1.95 25.59
C GLY A 24 -15.80 -1.40 26.30
N ALA A 25 -14.82 -0.88 25.55
CA ALA A 25 -13.62 -0.28 26.12
C ALA A 25 -13.89 1.00 26.94
N LEU A 26 -14.94 1.76 26.59
CA LEU A 26 -15.30 3.00 27.28
C LEU A 26 -16.17 2.77 28.52
N LEU A 27 -17.14 1.84 28.44
CA LEU A 27 -18.21 1.72 29.43
C LEU A 27 -18.07 0.51 30.36
N LEU A 28 -17.50 -0.60 29.90
CA LEU A 28 -17.55 -1.87 30.66
C LEU A 28 -16.87 -1.75 32.02
N ASN A 29 -17.60 -2.07 33.10
CA ASN A 29 -17.17 -1.95 34.50
C ASN A 29 -16.91 -0.51 34.99
N GLU A 30 -17.27 0.51 34.22
CA GLU A 30 -17.30 1.90 34.69
C GLU A 30 -18.62 2.21 35.39
N LYS A 31 -18.60 3.12 36.37
CA LYS A 31 -19.81 3.58 37.04
C LYS A 31 -20.48 4.68 36.24
N ALA A 32 -21.79 4.55 36.00
CA ALA A 32 -22.58 5.58 35.36
C ALA A 32 -22.55 6.88 36.20
N PRO A 33 -21.95 7.98 35.70
CA PRO A 33 -21.80 9.22 36.45
C PRO A 33 -23.15 9.92 36.70
N ALA A 34 -24.16 9.64 35.88
CA ALA A 34 -25.53 10.12 36.06
C ALA A 34 -26.50 9.20 35.31
N ALA A 35 -27.81 9.28 35.60
CA ALA A 35 -28.78 8.45 34.91
C ALA A 35 -28.89 8.80 33.41
N ILE A 36 -28.99 7.78 32.56
CA ILE A 36 -29.32 7.93 31.13
C ILE A 36 -30.81 7.67 30.98
N ILE A 37 -31.54 8.61 30.40
CA ILE A 37 -33.00 8.54 30.27
C ILE A 37 -33.38 8.53 28.80
N HIS A 38 -34.23 7.61 28.40
CA HIS A 38 -34.78 7.60 27.05
C HIS A 38 -35.88 8.66 26.93
N ARG A 39 -35.73 9.60 25.99
CA ARG A 39 -36.61 10.77 25.81
C ARG A 39 -38.07 10.40 25.52
N ARG A 40 -38.31 9.41 24.67
CA ARG A 40 -39.67 9.02 24.23
C ARG A 40 -40.43 8.15 25.23
N THR A 41 -39.76 7.17 25.84
CA THR A 41 -40.38 6.23 26.78
C THR A 41 -40.33 6.72 28.24
N ALA A 42 -39.52 7.74 28.51
CA ALA A 42 -39.18 8.20 29.86
C ALA A 42 -38.57 7.09 30.75
N GLU A 43 -38.11 6.00 30.15
CA GLU A 43 -37.46 4.90 30.86
C GLU A 43 -36.01 5.26 31.19
N ILE A 44 -35.59 4.86 32.39
CA ILE A 44 -34.19 4.97 32.80
C ILE A 44 -33.44 3.79 32.16
N VAL A 45 -32.58 4.10 31.20
CA VAL A 45 -31.73 3.11 30.53
C VAL A 45 -30.63 2.65 31.47
N VAL A 46 -30.05 3.59 32.22
CA VAL A 46 -28.99 3.33 33.21
C VAL A 46 -29.23 4.18 34.44
N HIS A 47 -29.22 3.56 35.62
CA HIS A 47 -29.29 4.30 36.88
C HIS A 47 -27.93 4.87 37.27
N GLU A 48 -27.94 6.04 37.90
CA GLU A 48 -26.75 6.67 38.46
C GLU A 48 -26.03 5.76 39.46
N GLY A 49 -24.71 5.66 39.34
CA GLY A 49 -23.84 4.89 40.24
C GLY A 49 -23.81 3.38 39.98
N LEU A 50 -24.66 2.85 39.10
CA LEU A 50 -24.57 1.46 38.65
C LEU A 50 -23.42 1.26 37.66
N LEU A 51 -22.89 0.05 37.62
CA LEU A 51 -21.89 -0.34 36.63
C LEU A 51 -22.56 -0.63 35.29
N PHE A 52 -21.95 -0.23 34.18
CA PHE A 52 -22.41 -0.68 32.87
C PHE A 52 -22.07 -2.16 32.68
N ASP A 53 -23.11 -2.98 32.57
CA ASP A 53 -23.02 -4.37 32.16
C ASP A 53 -23.20 -4.52 30.64
N GLN A 54 -23.00 -5.74 30.15
CA GLN A 54 -23.11 -6.04 28.72
C GLN A 54 -24.53 -5.82 28.18
N GLU A 55 -25.56 -6.05 29.00
CA GLU A 55 -26.96 -5.84 28.64
C GLU A 55 -27.27 -4.35 28.46
N THR A 56 -26.74 -3.51 29.35
CA THR A 56 -26.88 -2.05 29.27
C THR A 56 -26.20 -1.49 28.02
N ILE A 57 -25.01 -1.99 27.69
CA ILE A 57 -24.29 -1.58 26.47
C ILE A 57 -25.09 -2.00 25.22
N GLU A 58 -25.65 -3.20 25.19
CA GLU A 58 -26.51 -3.66 24.08
C GLU A 58 -27.78 -2.83 23.93
N ARG A 59 -28.36 -2.33 25.03
CA ARG A 59 -29.49 -1.39 24.98
C ARG A 59 -29.06 -0.05 24.39
N ILE A 60 -27.93 0.51 24.82
CA ILE A 60 -27.40 1.77 24.26
C ILE A 60 -27.07 1.61 22.76
N GLU A 61 -26.58 0.44 22.34
CA GLU A 61 -26.23 0.13 20.94
C GLU A 61 -27.45 0.18 19.99
N GLN A 62 -28.66 -0.05 20.52
CA GLN A 62 -29.89 -0.15 19.72
C GLN A 62 -30.69 1.16 19.67
N GLU A 63 -30.36 2.12 20.53
CA GLU A 63 -31.07 3.39 20.63
C GLU A 63 -30.40 4.48 19.79
N ASP A 64 -31.19 5.39 19.24
CA ASP A 64 -30.69 6.55 18.51
C ASP A 64 -30.08 7.56 19.48
N LEU A 65 -28.98 8.22 19.07
CA LEU A 65 -28.30 9.25 19.88
C LEU A 65 -29.26 10.36 20.36
N VAL A 66 -30.24 10.71 19.52
CA VAL A 66 -31.23 11.78 19.77
C VAL A 66 -32.19 11.43 20.91
N ASP A 67 -32.42 10.13 21.13
CA ASP A 67 -33.37 9.62 22.11
C ASP A 67 -32.72 9.38 23.49
N LEU A 68 -31.39 9.38 23.60
CA LEU A 68 -30.67 9.22 24.86
C LEU A 68 -30.35 10.58 25.51
N LEU A 69 -31.07 10.91 26.59
CA LEU A 69 -30.78 12.06 27.43
C LEU A 69 -29.64 11.73 28.39
N MET A 70 -28.47 12.31 28.11
CA MET A 70 -27.27 12.17 28.92
C MET A 70 -26.82 13.53 29.45
N PRO A 71 -26.63 13.68 30.77
CA PRO A 71 -26.05 14.87 31.39
C PRO A 71 -24.66 15.22 30.85
N ASN A 72 -24.20 16.44 31.07
CA ASN A 72 -22.88 16.87 30.63
C ASN A 72 -21.82 16.36 31.61
N CYS A 73 -21.05 15.37 31.18
CA CYS A 73 -19.85 14.89 31.86
C CYS A 73 -18.87 14.35 30.80
N GLU A 74 -17.58 14.30 31.14
CA GLU A 74 -16.52 13.90 30.19
C GLU A 74 -16.80 12.55 29.53
N MET A 75 -17.24 11.55 30.31
CA MET A 75 -17.60 10.23 29.80
C MET A 75 -18.72 10.28 28.76
N TYR A 76 -19.79 11.04 29.02
CA TYR A 76 -20.93 11.14 28.11
C TYR A 76 -20.65 12.02 26.89
N GLU A 77 -19.72 12.97 26.98
CA GLU A 77 -19.23 13.69 25.80
C GLU A 77 -18.46 12.77 24.84
N VAL A 78 -17.58 11.92 25.38
CA VAL A 78 -16.86 10.90 24.59
C VAL A 78 -17.84 9.88 23.99
N LEU A 79 -18.82 9.42 24.77
CA LEU A 79 -19.86 8.51 24.30
C LEU A 79 -20.70 9.12 23.17
N LYS A 80 -21.13 10.37 23.31
CA LYS A 80 -21.86 11.12 22.26
C LYS A 80 -21.02 11.25 20.98
N GLY A 81 -19.72 11.53 21.12
CA GLY A 81 -18.79 11.58 19.98
C GLY A 81 -18.71 10.25 19.25
N LEU A 82 -18.50 9.16 19.99
CA LEU A 82 -18.42 7.79 19.46
C LEU A 82 -19.72 7.38 18.75
N LEU A 83 -20.88 7.68 19.33
CA LEU A 83 -22.20 7.45 18.73
C LEU A 83 -22.36 8.23 17.41
N SER A 84 -22.03 9.52 17.42
CA SER A 84 -22.13 10.38 16.23
C SER A 84 -21.18 9.96 15.11
N ASP A 85 -19.96 9.55 15.45
CA ASP A 85 -18.99 9.02 14.48
C ASP A 85 -19.48 7.73 13.83
N TYR A 86 -20.09 6.83 14.61
CA TYR A 86 -20.68 5.59 14.11
C TYR A 86 -21.89 5.84 13.19
N GLU A 87 -22.83 6.70 13.59
CA GLU A 87 -23.96 7.10 12.76
C GLU A 87 -23.49 7.72 11.43
N THR A 88 -22.50 8.61 11.50
CA THR A 88 -21.92 9.24 10.30
C THR A 88 -21.25 8.21 9.39
N ALA A 89 -20.53 7.25 9.95
CA ALA A 89 -19.89 6.18 9.19
C ALA A 89 -20.91 5.26 8.52
N LEU A 90 -21.99 4.89 9.23
CA LEU A 90 -23.11 4.11 8.67
C LEU A 90 -23.79 4.84 7.52
N GLN A 91 -24.13 6.12 7.70
CA GLN A 91 -24.77 6.92 6.64
C GLN A 91 -23.89 7.02 5.40
N ARG A 92 -22.57 7.24 5.56
CA ARG A 92 -21.63 7.25 4.44
C ARG A 92 -21.63 5.90 3.70
N LEU A 93 -21.63 4.79 4.44
CA LEU A 93 -21.66 3.46 3.87
C LEU A 93 -22.95 3.21 3.07
N GLU A 94 -24.10 3.62 3.62
CA GLU A 94 -25.40 3.49 2.97
C GLU A 94 -25.51 4.34 1.70
N ILE A 95 -25.04 5.59 1.75
CA ILE A 95 -24.99 6.48 0.58
C ILE A 95 -24.11 5.88 -0.52
N ASN A 96 -22.93 5.36 -0.18
CA ASN A 96 -22.04 4.74 -1.16
C ASN A 96 -22.68 3.49 -1.77
N TYR A 97 -23.28 2.63 -0.95
CA TYR A 97 -23.98 1.44 -1.43
C TYR A 97 -25.14 1.80 -2.35
N LYS A 98 -25.95 2.81 -2.00
CA LYS A 98 -27.06 3.26 -2.83
C LYS A 98 -26.58 3.82 -4.17
N THR A 99 -25.55 4.66 -4.14
CA THR A 99 -24.91 5.23 -5.35
C THR A 99 -24.36 4.13 -6.26
N GLU A 100 -23.68 3.12 -5.71
CA GLU A 100 -23.17 1.99 -6.50
C GLU A 100 -24.30 1.11 -7.05
N VAL A 101 -25.38 0.90 -6.30
CA VAL A 101 -26.57 0.17 -6.79
C VAL A 101 -27.24 0.92 -7.93
N GLU A 102 -27.38 2.24 -7.82
CA GLU A 102 -27.93 3.10 -8.88
C GLU A 102 -27.05 3.03 -10.14
N HIS A 103 -25.73 3.19 -10.01
CA HIS A 103 -24.80 3.04 -11.14
C HIS A 103 -24.89 1.67 -11.82
N ILE A 104 -24.98 0.58 -11.06
CA ILE A 104 -25.12 -0.77 -11.64
C ILE A 104 -26.48 -0.95 -12.34
N ARG A 105 -27.54 -0.31 -11.83
CA ARG A 105 -28.89 -0.41 -12.41
C ARG A 105 -29.06 0.42 -13.67
N GLU A 106 -28.49 1.62 -13.69
CA GLU A 106 -28.50 2.51 -14.86
C GLU A 106 -27.60 1.97 -15.99
N GLY A 107 -26.53 1.24 -15.64
CA GLY A 107 -25.57 0.70 -16.60
C GLY A 107 -24.60 1.77 -17.12
N ASP A 108 -23.75 1.42 -18.08
CA ASP A 108 -22.89 2.40 -18.77
C ASP A 108 -23.80 3.30 -19.64
N ALA A 109 -24.16 4.49 -19.12
CA ALA A 109 -24.99 5.48 -19.80
C ALA A 109 -24.27 6.20 -20.96
N ASP A 110 -22.98 5.93 -21.14
CA ASP A 110 -22.09 6.60 -22.10
C ASP A 110 -21.76 5.64 -23.27
N LEU A 111 -22.81 5.22 -23.98
CA LEU A 111 -22.68 4.47 -25.23
C LEU A 111 -22.64 5.46 -26.40
N ASP A 112 -21.69 5.27 -27.32
CA ASP A 112 -21.63 6.04 -28.57
C ASP A 112 -22.95 5.93 -29.36
N HIS A 113 -23.30 6.99 -30.10
CA HIS A 113 -24.52 7.02 -30.91
C HIS A 113 -24.61 5.81 -31.86
N GLY A 114 -25.70 5.04 -31.73
CA GLY A 114 -25.95 3.84 -32.55
C GLY A 114 -25.47 2.52 -31.94
N VAL A 115 -24.79 2.55 -30.79
CA VAL A 115 -24.37 1.33 -30.08
C VAL A 115 -25.44 0.87 -29.09
N ILE A 116 -25.93 -0.35 -29.26
CA ILE A 116 -26.98 -0.93 -28.40
C ILE A 116 -26.39 -1.64 -27.17
N ARG A 117 -25.22 -2.28 -27.31
CA ARG A 117 -24.50 -2.99 -26.23
C ARG A 117 -23.00 -2.94 -26.45
N GLN A 118 -22.23 -2.82 -25.37
CA GLN A 118 -20.77 -2.88 -25.39
C GLN A 118 -20.29 -4.00 -24.47
N VAL A 119 -19.29 -4.78 -24.92
CA VAL A 119 -18.65 -5.84 -24.12
C VAL A 119 -17.15 -5.53 -24.04
N LYS A 120 -16.63 -5.34 -22.83
CA LYS A 120 -15.21 -5.09 -22.56
C LYS A 120 -14.57 -6.40 -22.06
N VAL A 121 -13.57 -6.91 -22.77
CA VAL A 121 -12.82 -8.11 -22.39
C VAL A 121 -11.39 -7.71 -22.01
N TYR A 122 -11.01 -7.96 -20.77
CA TYR A 122 -9.66 -7.69 -20.27
C TYR A 122 -8.80 -8.96 -20.38
N VAL A 123 -7.70 -8.89 -21.13
CA VAL A 123 -6.76 -10.00 -21.28
C VAL A 123 -5.42 -9.60 -20.69
N ALA A 124 -4.96 -10.33 -19.68
CA ALA A 124 -3.63 -10.17 -19.11
C ALA A 124 -2.66 -11.18 -19.73
N SER A 125 -1.49 -10.73 -20.16
CA SER A 125 -0.42 -11.60 -20.66
C SER A 125 0.92 -11.20 -20.06
N LYS A 126 1.72 -12.19 -19.65
CA LYS A 126 3.11 -11.96 -19.21
C LYS A 126 4.01 -12.01 -20.43
N ARG A 127 4.59 -10.87 -20.80
CA ARG A 127 5.58 -10.79 -21.88
C ARG A 127 6.97 -11.11 -21.33
N LYS A 128 7.73 -11.92 -22.06
CA LYS A 128 9.13 -12.23 -21.76
C LYS A 128 10.04 -11.30 -22.57
N LEU A 129 11.28 -11.09 -22.09
CA LEU A 129 12.31 -10.37 -22.83
C LEU A 129 12.63 -11.10 -24.13
N GLN A 130 12.73 -10.36 -25.23
CA GLN A 130 13.00 -10.89 -26.56
C GLN A 130 14.07 -10.06 -27.28
N VAL A 131 14.73 -10.68 -28.26
CA VAL A 131 15.61 -9.96 -29.20
C VAL A 131 14.78 -8.90 -29.92
N GLY A 132 15.31 -7.67 -29.98
CA GLY A 132 14.58 -6.51 -30.50
C GLY A 132 13.93 -5.64 -29.42
N ASP A 133 13.83 -6.11 -28.17
CA ASP A 133 13.35 -5.27 -27.07
C ASP A 133 14.32 -4.11 -26.78
N LYS A 134 13.76 -2.95 -26.50
CA LYS A 134 14.53 -1.75 -26.16
C LYS A 134 14.75 -1.68 -24.65
N MET A 135 16.02 -1.56 -24.25
CA MET A 135 16.42 -1.34 -22.86
C MET A 135 17.12 0.01 -22.69
N ALA A 136 17.03 0.58 -21.50
CA ALA A 136 17.70 1.82 -21.15
C ALA A 136 18.26 1.75 -19.73
N GLY A 137 19.44 2.31 -19.53
CA GLY A 137 20.02 2.51 -18.20
C GLY A 137 19.70 3.88 -17.63
N ARG A 138 20.00 4.06 -16.34
CA ARG A 138 19.75 5.30 -15.58
C ARG A 138 20.60 6.48 -16.04
N HIS A 139 21.73 6.20 -16.69
CA HIS A 139 22.69 7.19 -17.19
C HIS A 139 22.45 7.56 -18.67
N GLY A 140 21.23 7.37 -19.17
CA GLY A 140 20.83 7.78 -20.52
C GLY A 140 21.31 6.88 -21.66
N ASN A 141 22.05 5.80 -21.36
CA ASN A 141 22.40 4.77 -22.32
C ASN A 141 21.14 4.00 -22.74
N LYS A 142 20.93 3.87 -24.05
CA LYS A 142 19.79 3.16 -24.65
C LYS A 142 20.32 2.16 -25.65
N GLY A 143 19.74 0.96 -25.67
CA GLY A 143 20.13 -0.13 -26.56
C GLY A 143 18.95 -1.02 -26.91
N VAL A 144 19.15 -1.86 -27.91
CA VAL A 144 18.21 -2.92 -28.29
C VAL A 144 18.89 -4.25 -27.97
N VAL A 145 18.15 -5.22 -27.42
CA VAL A 145 18.66 -6.58 -27.18
C VAL A 145 19.04 -7.20 -28.52
N SER A 146 20.33 -7.42 -28.74
CA SER A 146 20.86 -7.93 -30.01
C SER A 146 20.79 -9.45 -30.11
N LYS A 147 21.18 -10.15 -29.03
CA LYS A 147 21.20 -11.61 -28.96
C LYS A 147 20.99 -12.04 -27.50
N ILE A 148 20.27 -13.14 -27.31
CA ILE A 148 20.19 -13.86 -26.04
C ILE A 148 20.99 -15.15 -26.24
N VAL A 149 22.03 -15.35 -25.45
CA VAL A 149 22.94 -16.51 -25.53
C VAL A 149 22.78 -17.41 -24.31
N PRO A 150 23.06 -18.72 -24.42
CA PRO A 150 23.19 -19.60 -23.27
C PRO A 150 24.27 -19.11 -22.29
N GLU A 151 24.13 -19.46 -21.02
CA GLU A 151 25.10 -19.13 -19.96
C GLU A 151 26.50 -19.69 -20.25
N ALA A 152 26.60 -20.84 -20.92
CA ALA A 152 27.87 -21.47 -21.30
C ALA A 152 28.68 -20.68 -22.34
N ASP A 153 28.06 -19.76 -23.07
CA ASP A 153 28.72 -18.90 -24.05
C ASP A 153 29.09 -17.52 -23.46
N MET A 154 28.79 -17.28 -22.17
CA MET A 154 29.06 -16.00 -21.52
C MET A 154 30.41 -16.02 -20.80
N PRO A 155 31.20 -14.93 -20.88
CA PRO A 155 32.43 -14.82 -20.11
C PRO A 155 32.16 -14.94 -18.62
N TYR A 156 33.09 -15.56 -17.90
CA TYR A 156 32.96 -15.82 -16.46
C TYR A 156 34.17 -15.35 -15.67
N LEU A 157 33.92 -15.05 -14.39
CA LEU A 157 34.93 -14.65 -13.42
C LEU A 157 35.71 -15.87 -12.89
N SER A 158 36.84 -15.64 -12.25
CA SER A 158 37.66 -16.72 -11.65
C SER A 158 36.92 -17.55 -10.59
N ASN A 159 35.86 -17.00 -9.99
CA ASN A 159 34.98 -17.68 -9.04
C ASN A 159 33.88 -18.54 -9.72
N GLY A 160 33.82 -18.55 -11.05
CA GLY A 160 32.81 -19.27 -11.85
C GLY A 160 31.53 -18.50 -12.11
N GLU A 161 31.37 -17.27 -11.62
CA GLU A 161 30.18 -16.46 -11.90
C GLU A 161 30.22 -15.91 -13.35
N THR A 162 29.18 -16.21 -14.12
CA THR A 162 29.03 -15.70 -15.49
C THR A 162 28.48 -14.28 -15.54
N VAL A 163 28.94 -13.49 -16.51
CA VAL A 163 28.39 -12.17 -16.80
C VAL A 163 26.96 -12.29 -17.34
N GLN A 164 26.06 -11.38 -16.95
CA GLN A 164 24.66 -11.41 -17.40
C GLN A 164 24.39 -10.51 -18.62
N MET A 165 25.19 -9.46 -18.81
CA MET A 165 25.01 -8.49 -19.88
C MET A 165 26.35 -7.89 -20.27
N ILE A 166 26.61 -7.79 -21.57
CA ILE A 166 27.81 -7.18 -22.13
C ILE A 166 27.40 -5.87 -22.82
N LEU A 167 28.08 -4.78 -22.44
CA LEU A 167 27.85 -3.45 -23.00
C LEU A 167 29.09 -3.01 -23.81
N ASN A 168 28.86 -2.28 -24.90
CA ASN A 168 29.94 -1.71 -25.69
C ASN A 168 30.57 -0.50 -24.97
N PRO A 169 31.88 -0.52 -24.65
CA PRO A 169 32.53 0.56 -23.92
C PRO A 169 32.63 1.87 -24.70
N LEU A 170 32.58 1.83 -26.03
CA LEU A 170 32.73 3.04 -26.88
C LEU A 170 31.61 4.07 -26.66
N GLY A 171 30.46 3.63 -26.14
CA GLY A 171 29.33 4.50 -25.83
C GLY A 171 29.54 5.40 -24.62
N VAL A 172 30.53 5.10 -23.76
CA VAL A 172 30.82 5.84 -22.54
C VAL A 172 31.58 7.15 -22.81
N PRO A 173 32.79 7.12 -23.43
CA PRO A 173 33.55 8.35 -23.65
C PRO A 173 32.86 9.30 -24.63
N SER A 174 32.19 8.76 -25.65
CA SER A 174 31.49 9.56 -26.67
C SER A 174 30.31 10.37 -26.12
N ARG A 175 29.68 9.91 -25.03
CA ARG A 175 28.52 10.58 -24.41
C ARG A 175 28.85 11.22 -23.06
N MET A 176 30.09 11.10 -22.59
CA MET A 176 30.56 11.61 -21.31
C MET A 176 29.71 11.17 -20.10
N ASN A 177 29.09 9.98 -20.16
CA ASN A 177 28.27 9.44 -19.07
C ASN A 177 29.09 8.52 -18.15
N LEU A 178 30.14 9.08 -17.53
CA LEU A 178 31.05 8.36 -16.64
C LEU A 178 30.35 7.79 -15.39
N GLY A 179 29.24 8.40 -14.97
CA GLY A 179 28.47 7.95 -13.81
C GLY A 179 28.05 6.49 -13.86
N GLN A 180 27.83 5.90 -15.05
CA GLN A 180 27.49 4.47 -15.17
C GLN A 180 28.64 3.54 -14.75
N VAL A 181 29.90 3.99 -14.94
CA VAL A 181 31.09 3.24 -14.56
C VAL A 181 31.26 3.30 -13.05
N LEU A 182 31.12 4.50 -12.46
CA LEU A 182 31.13 4.68 -11.00
C LEU A 182 29.99 3.90 -10.32
N GLU A 183 28.80 3.89 -10.92
CA GLU A 183 27.66 3.08 -10.48
C GLU A 183 28.00 1.58 -10.52
N THR A 184 28.70 1.12 -11.57
CA THR A 184 29.11 -0.28 -11.71
C THR A 184 30.12 -0.67 -10.63
N HIS A 185 31.14 0.14 -10.36
CA HIS A 185 32.12 -0.11 -9.31
C HIS A 185 31.49 -0.13 -7.91
N LEU A 186 30.70 0.91 -7.58
CA LEU A 186 29.99 0.99 -6.30
C LEU A 186 28.99 -0.16 -6.14
N GLY A 187 28.25 -0.49 -7.20
CA GLY A 187 27.32 -1.61 -7.21
C GLY A 187 28.00 -2.95 -6.97
N TYR A 188 29.20 -3.16 -7.54
CA TYR A 188 29.95 -4.39 -7.35
C TYR A 188 30.50 -4.52 -5.92
N ALA A 189 31.05 -3.43 -5.38
CA ALA A 189 31.51 -3.38 -3.99
C ALA A 189 30.34 -3.61 -3.00
N ALA A 190 29.21 -2.92 -3.21
CA ALA A 190 28.03 -3.03 -2.35
C ALA A 190 27.38 -4.42 -2.41
N LYS A 191 27.30 -5.04 -3.60
CA LYS A 191 26.81 -6.41 -3.76
C LYS A 191 27.67 -7.41 -2.98
N THR A 192 28.99 -7.27 -3.06
CA THR A 192 29.94 -8.15 -2.36
C THR A 192 29.87 -7.98 -0.84
N ALA A 193 29.73 -6.73 -0.38
CA ALA A 193 29.54 -6.41 1.03
C ALA A 193 28.14 -6.76 1.59
N GLY A 194 27.16 -7.09 0.73
CA GLY A 194 25.78 -7.37 1.13
C GLY A 194 25.01 -6.16 1.67
N ILE A 195 25.37 -4.95 1.24
CA ILE A 195 24.77 -3.69 1.71
C ILE A 195 24.03 -2.95 0.61
N TYR A 196 23.10 -2.09 1.02
CA TYR A 196 22.43 -1.13 0.13
C TYR A 196 23.02 0.26 0.31
N VAL A 197 23.36 0.91 -0.80
CA VAL A 197 23.92 2.26 -0.81
C VAL A 197 22.93 3.23 -1.44
N LYS A 198 22.76 4.39 -0.80
CA LYS A 198 21.96 5.51 -1.32
C LYS A 198 22.89 6.69 -1.56
N THR A 199 22.87 7.21 -2.80
CA THR A 199 23.57 8.45 -3.17
C THR A 199 22.52 9.52 -3.52
N PRO A 200 22.40 10.60 -2.74
CA PRO A 200 21.62 11.77 -3.15
C PRO A 200 22.11 12.36 -4.48
N VAL A 201 21.24 13.07 -5.20
CA VAL A 201 21.52 13.59 -6.56
C VAL A 201 22.62 14.65 -6.56
N PHE A 202 22.68 15.49 -5.53
CA PHE A 202 23.62 16.61 -5.43
C PHE A 202 24.67 16.44 -4.32
N GLU A 203 24.59 15.35 -3.57
CA GLU A 203 25.56 14.95 -2.54
C GLU A 203 26.02 13.54 -2.89
N GLY A 204 26.95 13.47 -3.84
CA GLY A 204 27.39 12.21 -4.43
C GLY A 204 28.15 11.33 -3.43
N PHE A 205 28.13 10.03 -3.67
CA PHE A 205 28.99 9.10 -2.95
C PHE A 205 30.48 9.39 -3.25
N PRO A 206 31.34 9.63 -2.24
CA PRO A 206 32.73 9.98 -2.48
C PRO A 206 33.47 8.89 -3.26
N GLU A 207 34.14 9.27 -4.34
CA GLU A 207 34.87 8.32 -5.20
C GLU A 207 35.90 7.51 -4.41
N GLN A 208 36.69 8.17 -3.56
CA GLN A 208 37.68 7.50 -2.72
C GLN A 208 37.06 6.38 -1.89
N ARG A 209 35.84 6.60 -1.36
CA ARG A 209 35.15 5.60 -0.56
C ARG A 209 34.74 4.38 -1.38
N ILE A 210 34.47 4.54 -2.68
CA ILE A 210 34.20 3.40 -3.59
C ILE A 210 35.44 2.50 -3.63
N TRP A 211 36.61 3.09 -3.86
CA TRP A 211 37.87 2.35 -3.93
C TRP A 211 38.23 1.70 -2.59
N ASP A 212 38.05 2.41 -1.47
CA ASP A 212 38.25 1.85 -0.14
C ASP A 212 37.33 0.63 0.08
N MET A 213 36.05 0.72 -0.30
CA MET A 213 35.11 -0.40 -0.21
C MET A 213 35.51 -1.56 -1.10
N MET A 214 36.03 -1.33 -2.32
CA MET A 214 36.51 -2.40 -3.17
C MET A 214 37.66 -3.16 -2.49
N ILE A 215 38.62 -2.44 -1.92
CA ILE A 215 39.76 -3.04 -1.20
C ILE A 215 39.28 -3.80 0.05
N GLU A 216 38.37 -3.22 0.84
CA GLU A 216 37.76 -3.87 2.02
C GLU A 216 37.10 -5.21 1.67
N GLN A 217 36.55 -5.34 0.45
CA GLN A 217 35.91 -6.57 -0.04
C GLN A 217 36.86 -7.49 -0.84
N GLY A 218 38.16 -7.19 -0.89
CA GLY A 218 39.14 -7.97 -1.64
C GLY A 218 38.99 -7.88 -3.16
N LEU A 219 38.33 -6.83 -3.67
CA LEU A 219 38.19 -6.55 -5.09
C LEU A 219 39.38 -5.71 -5.60
N PRO A 220 39.70 -5.76 -6.92
CA PRO A 220 40.78 -4.98 -7.50
C PRO A 220 40.59 -3.46 -7.35
N GLU A 221 41.69 -2.77 -7.03
CA GLU A 221 41.70 -1.32 -6.76
C GLU A 221 41.38 -0.45 -7.98
N ASP A 222 41.47 -1.01 -9.19
CA ASP A 222 41.16 -0.32 -10.46
C ASP A 222 39.77 -0.69 -11.00
N GLY A 223 39.02 -1.52 -10.27
CA GLY A 223 37.68 -1.97 -10.62
C GLY A 223 37.63 -2.99 -11.76
N LYS A 224 38.77 -3.47 -12.26
CA LYS A 224 38.82 -4.41 -13.39
C LYS A 224 39.07 -5.83 -12.90
N SER A 225 38.48 -6.80 -13.59
CA SER A 225 38.70 -8.22 -13.31
C SER A 225 39.00 -8.95 -14.62
N PHE A 226 39.84 -9.98 -14.55
CA PHE A 226 40.04 -10.88 -15.67
C PHE A 226 38.80 -11.76 -15.84
N LEU A 227 38.33 -11.85 -17.09
CA LEU A 227 37.26 -12.75 -17.49
C LEU A 227 37.84 -13.84 -18.38
N TYR A 228 37.27 -15.03 -18.29
CA TYR A 228 37.58 -16.18 -19.12
C TYR A 228 36.48 -16.36 -20.17
N ASP A 229 36.88 -16.81 -21.35
CA ASP A 229 35.99 -17.24 -22.44
C ASP A 229 35.79 -18.76 -22.35
#